data_AF-A0A454TI32-F1
#
_entry.id   AF-A0A454TI32-F1
#
_cell.length_a   1.000
_cell.length_b   1.000
_cell.length_c   1.000
_cell.angle_alpha   90.00
_cell.angle_beta   90.00
_cell.angle_gamma   90.00
#
_symmetry.space_group_name_H-M   'P 1'
#
loop_
_entity.id
_entity.type
_entity.pdbx_description
1 polymer ?
#
loop_
_entity_poly.entity_id
_entity_poly.type
_entity_poly.pdbx_seq_one_letter_code
_entity_poly.pdbx_strand_id
1 'polypeptide(L)'
;MEKAQQIFAQHPSASAVQWNESVSENSEESWLNKNQPTLADVFSKYFENFAGACASAKSFFEEFGIYQPVRVVISDLPGFMRDKSKPLSEYDALEGKPFWLQ
;
A
#
# COMPACT_ATOMS: atom_id res chain seq x y z
N MET A 1 2.95 4.25 7.47
CA MET A 1 3.80 4.18 6.26
C MET A 1 4.96 5.18 6.25
N GLU A 2 5.00 6.18 7.13
CA GLU A 2 6.07 7.18 7.17
C GLU A 2 7.49 6.58 7.27
N LYS A 3 7.72 5.63 8.18
CA LYS A 3 9.01 4.94 8.28
C LYS A 3 9.41 4.23 6.97
N ALA A 4 8.46 3.62 6.26
CA ALA A 4 8.73 2.98 4.97
C ALA A 4 9.08 4.03 3.91
N GLN A 5 8.37 5.16 3.88
CA GLN A 5 8.69 6.27 2.99
C GLN A 5 10.09 6.84 3.26
N GLN A 6 10.48 7.01 4.52
CA GLN A 6 11.82 7.46 4.90
C GLN A 6 12.90 6.48 4.45
N ILE A 7 12.69 5.17 4.61
CA ILE A 7 13.60 4.14 4.11
C ILE A 7 13.71 4.26 2.58
N PHE A 8 12.58 4.37 1.87
CA PHE A 8 12.56 4.47 0.42
C PHE A 8 13.24 5.74 -0.11
N ALA A 9 13.20 6.85 0.66
CA ALA A 9 13.86 8.09 0.30
C ALA A 9 15.40 7.99 0.36
N GLN A 10 15.95 7.01 1.11
CA GLN A 10 17.39 6.78 1.21
C GLN A 10 17.94 5.97 0.04
N HIS A 11 17.08 5.45 -0.84
CA HIS A 11 17.45 4.52 -1.89
C HIS A 11 17.25 5.14 -3.28
N PRO A 12 18.32 5.25 -4.09
CA PRO A 12 18.21 5.70 -5.47
C PRO A 12 17.35 4.74 -6.30
N SER A 13 16.38 5.26 -7.05
CA SER A 13 15.47 4.41 -7.84
C SER A 13 16.21 3.57 -8.89
N ALA A 14 17.24 4.14 -9.53
CA ALA A 14 17.91 3.56 -10.68
C ALA A 14 18.76 2.34 -10.35
N SER A 15 19.16 2.16 -9.08
CA SER A 15 20.09 1.11 -8.66
C SER A 15 19.62 0.28 -7.47
N ALA A 16 18.68 0.76 -6.67
CA ALA A 16 18.23 0.05 -5.48
C ALA A 16 17.35 -1.17 -5.79
N VAL A 17 16.71 -1.21 -6.96
CA VAL A 17 15.86 -2.32 -7.41
C VAL A 17 16.13 -2.65 -8.88
N GLN A 18 15.93 -3.93 -9.23
CA GLN A 18 15.94 -4.37 -10.62
C GLN A 18 14.54 -4.14 -11.19
N TRP A 19 14.39 -3.10 -12.01
CA TRP A 19 13.14 -2.84 -12.71
C TRP A 19 12.94 -3.87 -13.81
N ASN A 20 11.74 -4.45 -13.90
CA ASN A 20 11.36 -5.17 -15.10
C ASN A 20 11.34 -4.17 -16.27
N GLU A 21 11.86 -4.56 -17.43
CA GLU A 21 11.83 -3.76 -18.66
C GLU A 21 10.40 -3.35 -19.04
N SER A 22 9.41 -4.19 -18.67
CA SER A 22 7.98 -3.97 -18.89
C SER A 22 7.37 -2.87 -18.00
N VAL A 23 8.06 -2.44 -16.93
CA VAL A 23 7.79 -1.16 -16.25
C VAL A 23 8.28 -0.05 -17.18
N SER A 24 7.49 0.17 -18.24
CA SER A 24 7.72 1.16 -19.28
C SER A 24 7.00 2.47 -18.95
N GLU A 25 7.43 3.55 -19.58
CA GLU A 25 6.80 4.87 -19.48
C GLU A 25 5.36 4.91 -20.06
N ASN A 26 4.95 3.87 -20.81
CA ASN A 26 3.67 3.80 -21.51
C ASN A 26 2.66 2.88 -20.80
N SER A 27 2.02 3.49 -19.80
CA SER A 27 0.64 3.40 -19.29
C SER A 27 -0.28 2.17 -19.39
N GLU A 28 0.11 1.00 -19.92
CA GLU A 28 -0.80 -0.17 -19.93
C GLU A 28 -0.51 -1.17 -18.80
N GLU A 29 0.75 -1.31 -18.38
CA GLU A 29 1.14 -2.31 -17.37
C GLU A 29 1.40 -1.71 -15.97
N SER A 30 1.85 -0.46 -15.89
CA SER A 30 2.17 0.20 -14.62
C SER A 30 2.07 1.72 -14.73
N TRP A 31 1.67 2.37 -13.63
CA TRP A 31 1.71 3.83 -13.49
C TRP A 31 2.95 4.32 -12.75
N LEU A 32 3.91 3.44 -12.46
CA LEU A 32 5.17 3.82 -11.82
C LEU A 32 6.09 4.53 -12.82
N ASN A 33 6.61 5.68 -12.41
CA ASN A 33 7.68 6.35 -13.13
C ASN A 33 9.02 6.03 -12.47
N LYS A 34 9.79 5.10 -13.06
CA LYS A 34 11.10 4.68 -12.55
C LYS A 34 12.21 5.73 -12.69
N ASN A 35 12.00 6.79 -13.47
CA ASN A 35 13.00 7.83 -13.71
C ASN A 35 13.05 8.91 -12.61
N GLN A 36 12.39 8.66 -11.48
CA GLN A 36 12.43 9.56 -10.33
C GLN A 36 13.73 9.39 -9.53
N PRO A 37 14.16 10.36 -8.70
CA PRO A 37 15.45 10.25 -7.98
C PRO A 37 15.50 9.11 -6.96
N THR A 38 14.44 8.95 -6.15
CA THR A 38 14.40 7.97 -5.05
C THR A 38 13.25 7.01 -5.19
N LEU A 39 13.30 5.86 -4.50
CA LEU A 39 12.14 4.97 -4.42
C LEU A 39 10.94 5.66 -3.76
N ALA A 40 11.15 6.63 -2.86
CA ALA A 40 10.04 7.37 -2.27
C ALA A 40 9.27 8.18 -3.31
N ASP A 41 9.98 8.75 -4.29
CA ASP A 41 9.38 9.51 -5.38
C ASP A 41 8.63 8.59 -6.36
N VAL A 42 9.22 7.44 -6.71
CA VAL A 42 8.59 6.44 -7.59
C VAL A 42 7.25 5.95 -7.00
N PHE A 43 7.23 5.67 -5.69
CA PHE A 43 6.05 5.13 -4.99
C PHE A 43 5.23 6.20 -4.25
N SER A 44 5.49 7.48 -4.50
CA SER A 44 4.84 8.62 -3.82
C SER A 44 3.32 8.49 -3.74
N LYS A 45 2.68 8.09 -4.85
CA LYS A 45 1.22 7.96 -4.90
C LYS A 45 0.66 6.91 -3.93
N TYR A 46 1.42 5.84 -3.66
CA TYR A 46 1.00 4.83 -2.70
C TYR A 46 1.07 5.34 -1.26
N PHE A 47 2.10 6.13 -0.93
CA PHE A 47 2.21 6.77 0.38
C PHE A 47 1.08 7.79 0.60
N GLU A 48 0.79 8.62 -0.41
CA GLU A 48 -0.34 9.55 -0.39
C GLU A 48 -1.67 8.83 -0.20
N ASN A 49 -1.95 7.80 -1.00
CA ASN A 49 -3.21 7.06 -0.94
C ASN A 49 -3.37 6.36 0.42
N PHE A 50 -2.29 5.82 1.00
CA PHE A 50 -2.32 5.25 2.35
C PHE A 50 -2.65 6.31 3.41
N ALA A 51 -2.03 7.49 3.33
CA ALA A 51 -2.32 8.58 4.26
C ALA A 51 -3.77 9.05 4.12
N GLY A 52 -4.26 9.20 2.88
CA GLY A 52 -5.65 9.55 2.58
C GLY A 52 -6.65 8.51 3.11
N ALA A 53 -6.37 7.22 2.93
CA ALA A 53 -7.21 6.15 3.46
C ALA A 53 -7.26 6.18 5.00
N CYS A 54 -6.12 6.40 5.66
CA CYS A 54 -6.07 6.56 7.11
C CYS A 54 -6.87 7.78 7.59
N ALA A 55 -6.74 8.91 6.91
CA ALA A 55 -7.48 10.13 7.24
C ALA A 55 -8.99 9.91 7.05
N SER A 56 -9.39 9.33 5.92
CA SER A 56 -10.79 9.01 5.63
C SER A 56 -11.40 8.07 6.67
N ALA A 57 -10.69 7.01 7.07
CA ALA A 57 -11.14 6.08 8.10
C ALA A 57 -11.38 6.79 9.45
N LYS A 58 -10.49 7.71 9.83
CA LYS A 58 -10.64 8.52 11.05
C LYS A 58 -11.86 9.44 10.97
N SER A 59 -11.98 10.21 9.89
CA SER A 59 -13.15 11.09 9.68
C SER A 59 -14.46 10.32 9.71
N PHE A 60 -14.51 9.11 9.11
CA PHE A 60 -15.72 8.29 9.11
C PHE A 60 -16.14 7.88 10.52
N PHE A 61 -15.16 7.55 11.36
CA PHE A 61 -15.41 7.23 12.76
C PHE A 61 -15.82 8.47 13.57
N GLU A 62 -15.11 9.58 13.40
CA GLU A 62 -15.34 10.82 14.15
C GLU A 62 -16.67 11.49 13.81
N GLU A 63 -17.07 11.50 12.54
CA GLU A 63 -18.27 12.18 12.07
C GLU A 63 -19.53 11.30 12.15
N PHE A 64 -19.40 9.99 11.89
CA PHE A 64 -20.54 9.08 11.78
C PHE A 64 -20.56 7.97 12.84
N GLY A 65 -19.50 7.82 13.65
CA GLY A 65 -19.37 6.71 14.59
C GLY A 65 -19.17 5.34 13.90
N ILE A 66 -18.82 5.33 12.62
CA ILE A 66 -18.70 4.10 11.83
C ILE A 66 -17.23 3.67 11.77
N TYR A 67 -16.93 2.52 12.36
CA TYR A 67 -15.58 1.95 12.35
C TYR A 67 -15.28 1.22 11.03
N GLN A 68 -14.45 1.84 10.18
CA GLN A 68 -13.97 1.29 8.91
C GLN A 68 -12.45 1.38 8.83
N PRO A 69 -11.70 0.41 9.40
CA PRO A 69 -10.25 0.48 9.43
C PRO A 69 -9.63 0.23 8.05
N VAL A 70 -8.45 0.81 7.85
CA VAL A 70 -7.59 0.50 6.69
C VAL A 70 -7.02 -0.90 6.87
N ARG A 71 -7.24 -1.76 5.88
CA ARG A 71 -6.75 -3.15 5.86
C ARG A 71 -5.66 -3.33 4.81
N VAL A 72 -4.72 -4.23 5.09
CA VAL A 72 -3.73 -4.69 4.12
C VAL A 72 -4.20 -6.02 3.56
N VAL A 73 -4.08 -6.15 2.23
CA VAL A 73 -4.53 -7.30 1.45
C VAL A 73 -3.46 -7.70 0.44
N ILE A 74 -3.48 -8.95 -0.01
CA ILE A 74 -2.67 -9.37 -1.16
C ILE A 74 -3.29 -8.81 -2.45
N SER A 75 -2.45 -8.36 -3.38
CA SER A 75 -2.88 -7.73 -4.63
C SER A 75 -3.23 -8.70 -5.75
N ASP A 76 -2.80 -9.97 -5.69
CA ASP A 76 -3.23 -10.98 -6.65
C ASP A 76 -4.74 -11.22 -6.52
N LEU A 77 -5.43 -11.49 -7.63
CA LEU A 77 -6.89 -11.56 -7.61
C LEU A 77 -7.42 -12.64 -6.64
N PRO A 78 -6.89 -13.88 -6.62
CA PRO A 78 -7.26 -14.86 -5.60
C PRO A 78 -7.01 -14.40 -4.14
N GLY A 79 -5.84 -13.83 -3.86
CA GLY A 79 -5.48 -13.29 -2.55
C GLY A 79 -6.38 -12.15 -2.10
N PHE A 80 -6.62 -11.21 -3.00
CA PHE A 80 -7.52 -10.09 -2.79
C PHE A 80 -8.94 -10.56 -2.47
N MET A 81 -9.48 -11.54 -3.22
CA MET A 81 -10.81 -12.07 -2.97
C MET A 81 -10.92 -12.72 -1.58
N ARG A 82 -9.90 -13.49 -1.16
CA ARG A 82 -9.84 -14.07 0.18
C ARG A 82 -9.82 -12.99 1.25
N ASP A 83 -8.89 -12.03 1.15
CA ASP A 83 -8.69 -11.02 2.19
C ASP A 83 -9.86 -10.04 2.29
N LYS A 84 -10.46 -9.67 1.15
CA LYS A 84 -11.66 -8.82 1.11
C LYS A 84 -12.86 -9.48 1.80
N SER A 85 -12.98 -10.80 1.74
CA SER A 85 -14.08 -11.54 2.35
C SER A 85 -13.95 -11.70 3.87
N LYS A 86 -12.78 -11.37 4.45
CA LYS A 86 -12.54 -11.55 5.88
C LYS A 86 -13.42 -10.62 6.72
N PRO A 87 -14.13 -11.18 7.73
CA PRO A 87 -14.84 -10.41 8.74
C PRO A 87 -13.90 -9.42 9.44
N LEU A 88 -14.45 -8.27 9.83
CA LEU A 88 -13.68 -7.28 10.59
C LEU A 88 -13.15 -7.86 11.91
N SER A 89 -13.95 -8.68 12.59
CA SER A 89 -13.59 -9.32 13.85
C SER A 89 -12.33 -10.19 13.77
N GLU A 90 -12.03 -10.79 12.60
CA GLU A 90 -10.79 -11.53 12.41
C GLU A 90 -9.57 -10.61 12.37
N TYR A 91 -9.70 -9.44 11.75
CA TYR A 91 -8.65 -8.42 11.72
C TYR A 91 -8.44 -7.80 13.11
N ASP A 92 -9.52 -7.53 13.84
CA ASP A 92 -9.44 -6.94 15.18
C ASP A 92 -8.83 -7.90 16.20
N ALA A 93 -9.06 -9.22 16.02
CA ALA A 93 -8.48 -10.27 16.84
C ALA A 93 -7.09 -10.74 16.37
N LEU A 94 -6.54 -10.13 15.31
CA LEU A 94 -5.28 -10.57 14.73
C LEU A 94 -4.10 -10.27 15.67
N GLU A 95 -3.50 -11.31 16.20
CA GLU A 95 -2.25 -11.25 16.96
C GLU A 95 -1.12 -11.98 16.21
N GLY A 96 0.11 -11.45 16.28
CA GLY A 96 1.28 -12.09 15.69
C GLY A 96 1.47 -11.82 14.19
N LYS A 97 1.47 -12.88 13.35
CA LYS A 97 1.79 -12.76 11.92
C LYS A 97 0.58 -12.24 11.13
N PRO A 98 0.77 -11.29 10.23
CA PRO A 98 -0.32 -10.78 9.41
C PRO A 98 -0.85 -11.81 8.41
N PHE A 99 -2.12 -11.70 8.01
CA PHE A 99 -2.79 -12.65 7.11
C PHE A 99 -2.05 -12.89 5.79
N TRP A 100 -1.40 -11.88 5.22
CA TRP A 100 -0.64 -12.01 3.96
C TRP A 100 0.71 -12.72 4.12
N LEU A 101 1.13 -13.07 5.34
CA LEU A 101 2.35 -13.84 5.64
C LEU A 101 2.06 -15.24 6.19
N GLN A 102 0.80 -15.69 6.11
CA GLN A 102 0.36 -17.03 6.53
C GLN A 102 0.45 -18.04 5.40
#